data_AF-A0A963N9B2-F1
#
_entry.id   AF-A0A963N9B2-F1
#
_cell.length_a   1.000
_cell.length_b   1.000
_cell.length_c   1.000
_cell.angle_alpha   90.00
_cell.angle_beta   90.00
_cell.angle_gamma   90.00
#
_symmetry.space_group_name_H-M   'P 1'
#
loop_
_entity.id
_entity.type
_entity.pdbx_description
1 polymer ?
#
loop_
_entity_poly.entity_id
_entity_poly.type
_entity_poly.pdbx_seq_one_letter_code
_entity_poly.pdbx_strand_id
1 'polypeptide(L)'
;MNIEQYMHSVGRQARAASRAIARADSNAKNQALRAIATAIRRDAGVLLAANADDLAAAGAAGLEAALLDRLTLSAKGLAAMAEGVEQVAALDDPVGEISGLKFRPSGIQVGRMRVPLGVVGIIYEARPNVTADAAALCLKSGNAAILRGGSEAICSNRAIAALVHEGLASAGLPATAVQVVETIDRAAVGHLISMREHVDVIVPRGGK
;
A
#
# COMPACT_ATOMS: atom_id res chain seq x y z
N MET A 1 -15.06 12.94 -14.71
CA MET A 1 -15.03 11.47 -14.80
C MET A 1 -15.92 10.93 -13.69
N ASN A 2 -16.85 10.02 -13.97
CA ASN A 2 -17.69 9.43 -12.92
C ASN A 2 -16.84 8.52 -12.01
N ILE A 3 -17.22 8.35 -10.74
CA ILE A 3 -16.52 7.54 -9.74
C ILE A 3 -16.26 6.11 -10.21
N GLU A 4 -17.23 5.53 -10.93
CA GLU A 4 -17.11 4.20 -11.53
C GLU A 4 -15.97 4.13 -12.55
N GLN A 5 -15.90 5.10 -13.47
CA GLN A 5 -14.85 5.16 -14.49
C GLN A 5 -13.47 5.36 -13.86
N TYR A 6 -13.40 6.19 -12.82
CA TYR A 6 -12.18 6.38 -12.03
C TYR A 6 -11.71 5.06 -11.41
N MET A 7 -12.58 4.37 -10.69
CA MET A 7 -12.24 3.12 -10.01
C MET A 7 -11.86 2.01 -10.99
N HIS A 8 -12.54 1.89 -12.13
CA HIS A 8 -12.15 0.97 -13.20
C HIS A 8 -10.76 1.29 -13.76
N SER A 9 -10.41 2.57 -13.93
CA SER A 9 -9.07 2.97 -14.35
C SER A 9 -8.02 2.54 -13.32
N VAL A 10 -8.25 2.81 -12.04
CA VAL A 10 -7.38 2.39 -10.93
C VAL A 10 -7.16 0.88 -10.93
N GLY A 11 -8.24 0.10 -11.07
CA GLY A 11 -8.20 -1.36 -11.14
C GLY A 11 -7.37 -1.89 -12.32
N ARG A 12 -7.60 -1.34 -13.53
CA ARG A 12 -6.81 -1.71 -14.72
C ARG A 12 -5.33 -1.40 -14.56
N GLN A 13 -5.00 -0.23 -14.01
CA GLN A 13 -3.63 0.18 -13.76
C GLN A 13 -2.95 -0.72 -12.71
N ALA A 14 -3.65 -1.09 -11.65
CA ALA A 14 -3.15 -2.01 -10.62
C ALA A 14 -2.90 -3.41 -11.21
N ARG A 15 -3.81 -3.91 -12.05
CA ARG A 15 -3.66 -5.21 -12.71
C ARG A 15 -2.50 -5.25 -13.71
N ALA A 16 -2.22 -4.12 -14.37
CA ALA A 16 -1.04 -4.01 -15.22
C ALA A 16 0.24 -3.98 -14.38
N ALA A 17 0.26 -3.20 -13.30
CA ALA A 17 1.40 -3.07 -12.41
C ALA A 17 1.73 -4.37 -11.65
N SER A 18 0.72 -5.16 -11.25
CA SER A 18 0.94 -6.42 -10.54
C SER A 18 1.80 -7.40 -11.35
N ARG A 19 1.68 -7.39 -12.68
CA ARG A 19 2.53 -8.20 -13.57
C ARG A 19 3.99 -7.77 -13.52
N ALA A 20 4.26 -6.48 -13.41
CA ALA A 20 5.61 -5.95 -13.31
C ALA A 20 6.20 -6.25 -11.92
N ILE A 21 5.44 -5.99 -10.86
CA ILE A 21 5.87 -6.24 -9.49
C ILE A 21 6.08 -7.73 -9.20
N ALA A 22 5.25 -8.63 -9.74
CA ALA A 22 5.42 -10.07 -9.57
C ALA A 22 6.70 -10.61 -10.23
N ARG A 23 7.26 -9.88 -11.21
CA ARG A 23 8.54 -10.20 -11.87
C ARG A 23 9.72 -9.41 -11.31
N ALA A 24 9.48 -8.43 -10.44
CA ALA A 24 10.55 -7.65 -9.85
C ALA A 24 11.39 -8.55 -8.94
N ASP A 25 12.71 -8.49 -9.11
CA ASP A 25 13.62 -9.20 -8.22
C ASP A 25 13.56 -8.62 -6.79
N SER A 26 14.08 -9.39 -5.84
CA SER A 26 14.11 -9.00 -4.44
C SER A 26 14.89 -7.71 -4.21
N ASN A 27 15.92 -7.42 -5.02
CA ASN A 27 16.76 -6.26 -4.86
C ASN A 27 16.01 -4.97 -5.22
N ALA A 28 15.31 -4.95 -6.35
CA ALA A 28 14.48 -3.82 -6.77
C ALA A 28 13.36 -3.54 -5.75
N LYS A 29 12.68 -4.58 -5.26
CA LYS A 29 11.66 -4.44 -4.20
C LYS A 29 12.27 -3.84 -2.93
N ASN A 30 13.41 -4.37 -2.47
CA ASN A 30 14.08 -3.89 -1.26
C ASN A 30 14.65 -2.47 -1.43
N GLN A 31 15.16 -2.12 -2.61
CA GLN A 31 15.62 -0.78 -2.94
C GLN A 31 14.47 0.23 -2.83
N ALA A 32 13.32 -0.10 -3.43
CA ALA A 32 12.14 0.76 -3.32
C ALA A 32 11.76 0.99 -1.85
N LEU A 33 11.66 -0.07 -1.04
CA LEU A 33 11.31 0.04 0.38
C LEU A 33 12.30 0.90 1.17
N ARG A 34 13.61 0.72 0.98
CA ARG A 34 14.63 1.55 1.65
C ARG A 34 14.56 3.01 1.20
N ALA A 35 14.28 3.26 -0.07
CA ALA A 35 14.07 4.61 -0.59
C ALA A 35 12.83 5.27 0.03
N ILE A 36 11.72 4.53 0.18
CA ILE A 36 10.51 5.00 0.87
C ILE A 36 10.82 5.38 2.32
N ALA A 37 11.50 4.52 3.06
CA ALA A 37 11.89 4.80 4.45
C ALA A 37 12.79 6.04 4.57
N THR A 38 13.73 6.19 3.63
CA THR A 38 14.60 7.38 3.55
C THR A 38 13.78 8.64 3.28
N ALA A 39 12.85 8.59 2.31
CA ALA A 39 11.99 9.71 1.95
C ALA A 39 11.07 10.13 3.11
N ILE A 40 10.50 9.16 3.85
CA ILE A 40 9.68 9.44 5.05
C ILE A 40 10.46 10.25 6.09
N ARG A 41 11.73 9.90 6.33
CA ARG A 41 12.57 10.62 7.29
C ARG A 41 12.97 12.00 6.77
N ARG A 42 13.34 12.09 5.49
CA ARG A 42 13.73 13.35 4.84
C ARG A 42 12.58 14.36 4.88
N ASP A 43 11.37 13.92 4.55
CA ASP A 43 10.20 14.79 4.38
C ASP A 43 9.27 14.76 5.59
N ALA A 44 9.78 14.41 6.76
CA ALA A 44 8.99 14.33 7.99
C ALA A 44 8.25 15.65 8.30
N GLY A 45 8.88 16.80 8.04
CA GLY A 45 8.24 18.11 8.20
C GLY A 45 7.03 18.31 7.28
N VAL A 46 7.11 17.84 6.03
CA VAL A 46 6.01 17.91 5.06
C VAL A 46 4.86 16.99 5.49
N LEU A 47 5.17 15.78 5.97
CA LEU A 47 4.17 14.85 6.49
C LEU A 47 3.45 15.39 7.72
N LEU A 48 4.18 16.01 8.65
CA LEU A 48 3.58 16.64 9.84
C LEU A 48 2.69 17.83 9.47
N ALA A 49 3.08 18.64 8.49
CA ALA A 49 2.25 19.74 8.00
C ALA A 49 0.94 19.23 7.37
N ALA A 50 1.02 18.22 6.49
CA ALA A 50 -0.16 17.61 5.89
C ALA A 50 -1.09 16.97 6.93
N ASN A 51 -0.52 16.39 8.00
CA ASN A 51 -1.30 15.84 9.10
C ASN A 51 -1.95 16.92 9.98
N ALA A 52 -1.30 18.07 10.16
CA ALA A 52 -1.90 19.19 10.88
C ALA A 52 -3.15 19.71 10.16
N ASP A 53 -3.14 19.75 8.83
CA ASP A 53 -4.31 20.13 8.02
C ASP A 53 -5.47 19.13 8.21
N ASP A 54 -5.17 17.82 8.16
CA ASP A 54 -6.15 16.76 8.43
C ASP A 54 -6.73 16.88 9.84
N LEU A 55 -5.89 17.09 10.87
CA LEU A 55 -6.32 17.24 12.27
C LEU A 55 -7.20 18.47 12.48
N ALA A 56 -6.86 19.60 11.85
CA ALA A 56 -7.66 20.82 11.91
C ALA A 56 -9.05 20.60 11.28
N ALA A 57 -9.10 19.99 10.10
CA ALA A 57 -10.36 19.67 9.43
C ALA A 57 -11.21 18.67 10.22
N ALA A 58 -10.58 17.61 10.76
CA ALA A 58 -11.24 16.61 11.58
C ALA A 58 -11.78 17.18 12.90
N GLY A 59 -11.03 18.07 13.56
CA GLY A 59 -11.47 18.77 14.76
C GLY A 59 -12.67 19.68 14.49
N ALA A 60 -12.64 20.43 13.38
CA ALA A 60 -13.77 21.26 12.97
C ALA A 60 -15.02 20.44 12.60
N ALA A 61 -14.84 19.23 12.10
CA ALA A 61 -15.92 18.28 11.80
C ALA A 61 -16.45 17.53 13.04
N GLY A 62 -15.90 17.78 14.23
CA GLY A 62 -16.34 17.16 15.48
C GLY A 62 -15.94 15.68 15.61
N LEU A 63 -14.80 15.29 15.02
CA LEU A 63 -14.31 13.92 15.13
C LEU A 63 -13.96 13.57 16.59
N GLU A 64 -14.39 12.39 17.03
CA GLU A 64 -14.14 11.87 18.39
C GLU A 64 -12.66 11.86 18.76
N ALA A 65 -12.34 12.14 20.03
CA ALA A 65 -10.95 12.26 20.51
C ALA A 65 -10.10 11.00 20.23
N ALA A 66 -10.71 9.82 20.34
CA ALA A 66 -10.03 8.55 20.05
C ALA A 66 -9.68 8.36 18.56
N LEU A 67 -10.43 8.99 17.65
CA LEU A 67 -10.14 8.97 16.21
C LEU A 67 -9.12 10.05 15.84
N LEU A 68 -9.14 11.21 16.50
CA LEU A 68 -8.08 12.23 16.38
C LEU A 68 -6.72 11.69 16.83
N ASP A 69 -6.68 10.93 17.93
CA ASP A 69 -5.45 10.27 18.39
C ASP A 69 -4.89 9.29 17.34
N ARG A 70 -5.77 8.50 16.71
CA ARG A 70 -5.38 7.59 15.62
C ARG A 70 -4.92 8.31 14.35
N LEU A 71 -5.48 9.48 14.08
CA LEU A 71 -5.14 10.32 12.92
C LEU A 71 -3.78 11.00 13.11
N THR A 72 -3.39 11.26 14.35
CA THR A 72 -2.21 12.06 14.68
C THR A 72 -0.90 11.36 14.27
N LEU A 73 -0.08 12.06 13.48
CA LEU A 73 1.30 11.72 13.21
C LEU A 73 2.23 12.56 14.09
N SER A 74 3.14 11.89 14.78
CA SER A 74 4.22 12.52 15.55
C SER A 74 5.57 12.22 14.92
N ALA A 75 6.60 12.99 15.26
CA ALA A 75 7.97 12.71 14.82
C ALA A 75 8.41 11.28 15.19
N LYS A 76 8.05 10.81 16.39
CA LYS A 76 8.27 9.43 16.83
C LYS A 76 7.50 8.43 15.97
N GLY A 77 6.23 8.73 15.66
CA GLY A 77 5.38 7.90 14.80
C GLY A 77 5.95 7.77 13.38
N LEU A 78 6.45 8.86 12.81
CA LEU A 78 7.10 8.85 11.49
C LEU A 78 8.41 8.06 11.48
N ALA A 79 9.22 8.19 12.54
CA ALA A 79 10.44 7.39 12.68
C ALA A 79 10.12 5.89 12.76
N ALA A 80 9.10 5.51 13.55
CA ALA A 80 8.64 4.13 13.65
C ALA A 80 8.04 3.61 12.34
N MET A 81 7.31 4.45 11.60
CA MET A 81 6.79 4.12 10.27
C MET A 81 7.93 3.84 9.28
N ALA A 82 8.96 4.69 9.24
CA ALA A 82 10.13 4.47 8.39
C ALA A 82 10.90 3.19 8.78
N GLU A 83 11.06 2.95 10.09
CA GLU A 83 11.68 1.73 10.61
C GLU A 83 10.87 0.47 10.21
N GLY A 84 9.53 0.51 10.31
CA GLY A 84 8.68 -0.60 9.89
C GLY A 84 8.86 -0.95 8.41
N VAL A 85 8.97 0.06 7.54
CA VAL A 85 9.25 -0.15 6.11
C VAL A 85 10.62 -0.81 5.89
N GLU A 86 11.65 -0.42 6.65
CA GLU A 86 12.98 -1.05 6.59
C GLU A 86 12.99 -2.48 7.09
N GLN A 87 12.27 -2.75 8.18
CA GLN A 87 12.10 -4.11 8.71
C GLN A 87 11.47 -5.01 7.64
N VAL A 88 10.46 -4.53 6.92
CA VAL A 88 9.86 -5.27 5.80
C VAL A 88 10.86 -5.49 4.66
N ALA A 89 11.73 -4.53 4.37
CA ALA A 89 12.79 -4.69 3.38
C ALA A 89 13.82 -5.77 3.79
N ALA A 90 14.04 -5.95 5.08
CA ALA A 90 14.96 -6.94 5.64
C ALA A 90 14.40 -8.37 5.72
N LEU A 91 13.08 -8.55 5.60
CA LEU A 91 12.47 -9.88 5.56
C LEU A 91 12.96 -10.67 4.34
N ASP A 92 12.90 -12.00 4.40
CA ASP A 92 13.10 -12.84 3.23
C ASP A 92 12.04 -12.55 2.17
N ASP A 93 12.43 -12.69 0.90
CA ASP A 93 11.47 -12.55 -0.20
C ASP A 93 10.65 -13.85 -0.32
N PRO A 94 9.33 -13.82 -0.09
CA PRO A 94 8.51 -15.01 -0.22
C PRO A 94 8.30 -15.41 -1.70
N VAL A 95 8.47 -14.51 -2.65
CA VAL A 95 8.09 -14.74 -4.05
C VAL A 95 9.08 -15.68 -4.73
N GLY A 96 8.58 -16.74 -5.35
CA GLY A 96 9.38 -17.71 -6.10
C GLY A 96 9.92 -18.87 -5.28
N GLU A 97 9.65 -18.93 -3.97
CA GLU A 97 10.02 -20.05 -3.10
C GLU A 97 9.38 -21.36 -3.62
N ILE A 98 10.21 -22.40 -3.85
CA ILE A 98 9.76 -23.73 -4.29
C ILE A 98 9.83 -24.70 -3.13
N SER A 99 8.72 -25.40 -2.87
CA SER A 99 8.62 -26.43 -1.84
C SER A 99 8.07 -27.74 -2.38
N GLY A 100 8.38 -28.85 -1.69
CA GLY A 100 7.79 -30.16 -1.95
C GLY A 100 8.13 -30.77 -3.31
N LEU A 101 9.29 -30.40 -3.89
CA LEU A 101 9.72 -30.83 -5.21
C LEU A 101 10.08 -32.33 -5.20
N LYS A 102 9.30 -33.16 -5.90
CA LYS A 102 9.43 -34.63 -5.92
C LYS A 102 9.29 -35.22 -7.32
N PHE A 103 10.05 -36.27 -7.61
CA PHE A 103 9.89 -37.07 -8.82
C PHE A 103 8.64 -37.95 -8.76
N ARG A 104 8.01 -38.17 -9.91
CA ARG A 104 6.89 -39.09 -10.11
C ARG A 104 7.33 -40.30 -10.96
N PRO A 105 6.62 -41.43 -10.90
CA PRO A 105 6.93 -42.60 -11.73
C PRO A 105 6.97 -42.34 -13.23
N SER A 106 6.30 -41.29 -13.71
CA SER A 106 6.35 -40.84 -15.11
C SER A 106 7.64 -40.10 -15.50
N GLY A 107 8.55 -39.81 -14.56
CA GLY A 107 9.78 -39.06 -14.80
C GLY A 107 9.67 -37.54 -14.61
N ILE A 108 8.45 -36.99 -14.46
CA ILE A 108 8.27 -35.55 -14.17
C ILE A 108 8.61 -35.22 -12.72
N GLN A 109 9.02 -33.96 -12.49
CA GLN A 109 9.21 -33.39 -11.17
C GLN A 109 8.06 -32.45 -10.85
N VAL A 110 7.43 -32.61 -9.69
CA VAL A 110 6.26 -31.82 -9.25
C VAL A 110 6.58 -31.15 -7.93
N GLY A 111 6.34 -29.85 -7.84
CA GLY A 111 6.49 -29.06 -6.62
C GLY A 111 5.46 -27.94 -6.58
N ARG A 112 5.55 -27.09 -5.56
CA ARG A 112 4.70 -25.89 -5.41
C ARG A 112 5.58 -24.66 -5.34
N MET A 113 5.27 -23.64 -6.13
CA MET A 113 5.93 -22.35 -6.09
C MET A 113 5.01 -21.32 -5.43
N ARG A 114 5.56 -20.51 -4.52
CA ARG A 114 4.85 -19.39 -3.93
C ARG A 114 4.85 -18.21 -4.91
N VAL A 115 3.66 -17.70 -5.22
CA VAL A 115 3.45 -16.56 -6.11
C VAL A 115 2.61 -15.48 -5.41
N PRO A 116 2.69 -14.21 -5.83
CA PRO A 116 1.82 -13.17 -5.31
C PRO A 116 0.35 -13.45 -5.65
N LEU A 117 -0.56 -12.86 -4.88
CA LEU A 117 -1.99 -12.93 -5.17
C LEU A 117 -2.32 -12.14 -6.45
N GLY A 118 -1.69 -10.98 -6.61
CA GLY A 118 -1.90 -10.06 -7.73
C GLY A 118 -2.11 -8.64 -7.23
N VAL A 119 -3.36 -8.28 -6.99
CA VAL A 119 -3.78 -6.94 -6.53
C VAL A 119 -4.51 -7.07 -5.20
N VAL A 120 -4.05 -6.31 -4.21
CA VAL A 120 -4.61 -6.24 -2.86
C VAL A 120 -5.31 -4.89 -2.69
N GLY A 121 -6.61 -4.90 -2.40
CA GLY A 121 -7.34 -3.70 -1.98
C GLY A 121 -7.32 -3.57 -0.46
N ILE A 122 -6.92 -2.42 0.05
CA ILE A 122 -6.76 -2.20 1.49
C ILE A 122 -7.64 -1.03 1.88
N ILE A 123 -8.58 -1.28 2.78
CA ILE A 123 -9.55 -0.30 3.24
C ILE A 123 -9.28 -0.06 4.72
N TYR A 124 -8.96 1.18 5.07
CA TYR A 124 -8.59 1.53 6.44
C TYR A 124 -9.17 2.88 6.89
N GLU A 125 -9.22 3.07 8.19
CA GLU A 125 -9.76 4.28 8.85
C GLU A 125 -8.71 5.41 8.94
N ALA A 126 -8.97 6.38 9.81
CA ALA A 126 -8.10 7.52 10.14
C ALA A 126 -6.79 7.08 10.81
N ARG A 127 -5.93 6.35 10.07
CA ARG A 127 -4.61 5.89 10.48
C ARG A 127 -3.62 6.07 9.32
N PRO A 128 -3.02 7.26 9.17
CA PRO A 128 -2.18 7.54 8.01
C PRO A 128 -0.99 6.60 7.85
N ASN A 129 -0.44 6.10 8.96
CA ASN A 129 0.70 5.17 8.97
C ASN A 129 0.41 3.86 8.22
N VAL A 130 -0.86 3.42 8.20
CA VAL A 130 -1.27 2.20 7.48
C VAL A 130 -0.98 2.32 5.98
N THR A 131 -0.96 3.54 5.42
CA THR A 131 -0.60 3.77 4.01
C THR A 131 0.79 3.23 3.70
N ALA A 132 1.79 3.54 4.53
CA ALA A 132 3.17 3.09 4.33
C ALA A 132 3.32 1.60 4.67
N ASP A 133 2.79 1.17 5.82
CA ASP A 133 2.90 -0.22 6.30
C ASP A 133 2.30 -1.21 5.28
N ALA A 134 1.11 -0.89 4.78
CA ALA A 134 0.36 -1.77 3.89
C ALA A 134 0.96 -1.76 2.47
N ALA A 135 1.44 -0.60 1.99
CA ALA A 135 2.22 -0.52 0.76
C ALA A 135 3.49 -1.39 0.85
N ALA A 136 4.24 -1.29 1.95
CA ALA A 136 5.48 -2.01 2.14
C ALA A 136 5.30 -3.53 2.07
N LEU A 137 4.32 -4.06 2.81
CA LEU A 137 4.00 -5.49 2.81
C LEU A 137 3.54 -5.99 1.44
N CYS A 138 2.70 -5.21 0.73
CA CYS A 138 2.26 -5.58 -0.61
C CYS A 138 3.42 -5.61 -1.60
N LEU A 139 4.27 -4.58 -1.59
CA LEU A 139 5.44 -4.51 -2.46
C LEU A 139 6.40 -5.67 -2.20
N LYS A 140 6.75 -5.93 -0.93
CA LYS A 140 7.66 -7.03 -0.57
C LYS A 140 7.15 -8.40 -1.06
N SER A 141 5.86 -8.63 -0.88
CA SER A 141 5.18 -9.87 -1.29
C SER A 141 4.83 -9.94 -2.78
N GLY A 142 5.26 -8.97 -3.58
CA GLY A 142 5.09 -8.98 -5.04
C GLY A 142 3.67 -8.62 -5.52
N ASN A 143 2.88 -7.94 -4.69
CA ASN A 143 1.52 -7.51 -5.02
C ASN A 143 1.47 -6.03 -5.38
N ALA A 144 0.56 -5.67 -6.28
CA ALA A 144 0.11 -4.28 -6.39
C ALA A 144 -0.93 -3.98 -5.29
N ALA A 145 -1.02 -2.72 -4.87
CA ALA A 145 -1.91 -2.27 -3.81
C ALA A 145 -2.82 -1.13 -4.27
N ILE A 146 -4.11 -1.21 -3.93
CA ILE A 146 -5.05 -0.09 -4.00
C ILE A 146 -5.44 0.25 -2.56
N LEU A 147 -5.08 1.43 -2.12
CA LEU A 147 -5.22 1.90 -0.75
C LEU A 147 -6.37 2.90 -0.67
N ARG A 148 -7.38 2.59 0.14
CA ARG A 148 -8.49 3.50 0.45
C ARG A 148 -8.48 3.77 1.95
N GLY A 149 -7.92 4.90 2.34
CA GLY A 149 -7.94 5.39 3.72
C GLY A 149 -9.24 6.12 4.10
N GLY A 150 -9.33 6.54 5.36
CA GLY A 150 -10.40 7.41 5.85
C GLY A 150 -10.40 8.76 5.14
N SER A 151 -11.58 9.36 5.00
CA SER A 151 -11.76 10.72 4.45
C SER A 151 -11.01 11.77 5.26
N GLU A 152 -10.82 11.50 6.55
CA GLU A 152 -10.24 12.37 7.56
C GLU A 152 -8.71 12.43 7.46
N ALA A 153 -8.09 11.52 6.71
CA ALA A 153 -6.63 11.39 6.57
C ALA A 153 -6.13 11.67 5.14
N ILE A 154 -6.94 12.33 4.31
CA ILE A 154 -6.69 12.41 2.87
C ILE A 154 -5.40 13.17 2.54
N CYS A 155 -5.07 14.24 3.27
CA CYS A 155 -3.85 15.01 3.03
C CYS A 155 -2.61 14.19 3.41
N SER A 156 -2.63 13.56 4.57
CA SER A 156 -1.57 12.67 5.06
C SER A 156 -1.36 11.48 4.13
N ASN A 157 -2.44 10.81 3.71
CA ASN A 157 -2.38 9.65 2.82
C ASN A 157 -1.78 10.01 1.46
N ARG A 158 -2.14 11.17 0.89
CA ARG A 158 -1.57 11.66 -0.37
C ARG A 158 -0.09 12.00 -0.23
N ALA A 159 0.29 12.65 0.87
CA ALA A 159 1.68 12.98 1.14
C ALA A 159 2.53 11.70 1.26
N ILE A 160 2.06 10.69 1.99
CA ILE A 160 2.74 9.39 2.09
C ILE A 160 2.79 8.68 0.73
N ALA A 161 1.69 8.70 -0.05
CA ALA A 161 1.66 8.10 -1.38
C ALA A 161 2.71 8.68 -2.32
N ALA A 162 2.94 9.99 -2.28
CA ALA A 162 3.96 10.65 -3.09
C ALA A 162 5.36 10.10 -2.77
N LEU A 163 5.68 9.90 -1.48
CA LEU A 163 6.95 9.30 -1.06
C LEU A 163 7.06 7.82 -1.47
N VAL A 164 5.94 7.09 -1.46
CA VAL A 164 5.87 5.72 -1.99
C VAL A 164 6.18 5.70 -3.48
N HIS A 165 5.60 6.62 -4.25
CA HIS A 165 5.84 6.74 -5.69
C HIS A 165 7.28 7.12 -6.02
N GLU A 166 7.88 8.03 -5.24
CA GLU A 166 9.31 8.35 -5.36
C GLU A 166 10.18 7.11 -5.14
N GLY A 167 9.90 6.34 -4.08
CA GLY A 167 10.64 5.12 -3.80
C GLY A 167 10.51 4.07 -4.91
N LEU A 168 9.29 3.88 -5.46
CA LEU A 168 9.06 3.00 -6.61
C LEU A 168 9.86 3.45 -7.83
N ALA A 169 9.84 4.74 -8.15
CA ALA A 169 10.57 5.31 -9.28
C ALA A 169 12.08 5.08 -9.15
N SER A 170 12.64 5.22 -7.94
CA SER A 170 14.07 4.99 -7.68
C SER A 170 14.54 3.56 -7.99
N ALA A 171 13.62 2.59 -7.97
CA ALA A 171 13.87 1.18 -8.26
C ALA A 171 13.37 0.74 -9.65
N GLY A 172 12.93 1.69 -10.48
CA GLY A 172 12.37 1.38 -11.81
C GLY A 172 11.03 0.64 -11.77
N LEU A 173 10.31 0.70 -10.65
CA LEU A 173 9.00 0.07 -10.48
C LEU A 173 7.88 1.04 -10.87
N PRO A 174 6.76 0.54 -11.42
CA PRO A 174 5.67 1.41 -11.86
C PRO A 174 5.01 2.11 -10.66
N ALA A 175 4.79 3.42 -10.75
CA ALA A 175 4.09 4.18 -9.70
C ALA A 175 2.70 3.60 -9.38
N THR A 176 2.02 3.04 -10.38
CA THR A 176 0.71 2.39 -10.24
C THR A 176 0.74 1.05 -9.49
N ALA A 177 1.93 0.58 -9.07
CA ALA A 177 2.06 -0.56 -8.14
C ALA A 177 1.43 -0.28 -6.79
N VAL A 178 1.42 0.98 -6.34
CA VAL A 178 0.68 1.40 -5.15
C VAL A 178 -0.12 2.63 -5.51
N GLN A 179 -1.45 2.53 -5.41
CA GLN A 179 -2.34 3.63 -5.71
C GLN A 179 -3.15 3.98 -4.47
N VAL A 180 -3.20 5.27 -4.12
CA VAL A 180 -4.15 5.77 -3.11
C VAL A 180 -5.37 6.32 -3.85
N VAL A 181 -6.56 5.91 -3.40
CA VAL A 181 -7.83 6.44 -3.91
C VAL A 181 -7.95 7.91 -3.50
N GLU A 182 -7.97 8.82 -4.48
CA GLU A 182 -7.86 10.27 -4.28
C GLU A 182 -9.19 10.97 -3.97
N THR A 183 -10.28 10.21 -3.90
CA THR A 183 -11.63 10.72 -3.63
C THR A 183 -12.12 10.30 -2.25
N ILE A 184 -12.81 11.22 -1.58
CA ILE A 184 -13.48 10.97 -0.30
C ILE A 184 -14.85 10.30 -0.46
N ASP A 185 -15.34 10.15 -1.70
CA ASP A 185 -16.64 9.54 -1.99
C ASP A 185 -16.69 8.09 -1.48
N ARG A 186 -17.69 7.81 -0.63
CA ARG A 186 -17.92 6.47 -0.06
C ARG A 186 -18.27 5.44 -1.14
N ALA A 187 -18.82 5.85 -2.28
CA ALA A 187 -19.09 4.96 -3.41
C ALA A 187 -17.83 4.25 -3.92
N ALA A 188 -16.65 4.86 -3.77
CA ALA A 188 -15.37 4.24 -4.12
C ALA A 188 -15.15 2.88 -3.42
N VAL A 189 -15.61 2.75 -2.17
CA VAL A 189 -15.51 1.50 -1.41
C VAL A 189 -16.35 0.40 -2.04
N GLY A 190 -17.60 0.73 -2.42
CA GLY A 190 -18.52 -0.21 -3.08
C GLY A 190 -17.98 -0.70 -4.41
N HIS A 191 -17.38 0.19 -5.21
CA HIS A 191 -16.66 -0.20 -6.42
C HIS A 191 -15.45 -1.08 -6.07
N LEU A 192 -14.59 -0.66 -5.12
CA LEU A 192 -13.36 -1.37 -4.80
C LEU A 192 -13.60 -2.85 -4.42
N ILE A 193 -14.62 -3.12 -3.59
CA ILE A 193 -14.95 -4.48 -3.14
C ILE A 193 -15.66 -5.33 -4.22
N SER A 194 -16.17 -4.71 -5.29
CA SER A 194 -16.89 -5.39 -6.38
C SER A 194 -16.05 -5.61 -7.64
N MET A 195 -14.84 -5.02 -7.73
CA MET A 195 -13.91 -5.16 -8.87
C MET A 195 -13.20 -6.53 -8.93
N ARG A 196 -13.95 -7.62 -9.02
CA ARG A 196 -13.41 -9.01 -9.07
C ARG A 196 -12.45 -9.26 -10.24
N GLU A 197 -12.56 -8.49 -11.32
CA GLU A 197 -11.66 -8.60 -12.47
C GLU A 197 -10.28 -8.00 -12.23
N HIS A 198 -10.14 -7.17 -11.20
CA HIS A 198 -8.94 -6.37 -10.96
C HIS A 198 -8.35 -6.58 -9.57
N VAL A 199 -9.14 -6.92 -8.56
CA VAL A 199 -8.72 -7.06 -7.16
C VAL A 199 -8.90 -8.50 -6.71
N ASP A 200 -7.80 -9.12 -6.28
CA ASP A 200 -7.78 -10.55 -5.90
C ASP A 200 -8.14 -10.76 -4.42
N VAL A 201 -7.91 -9.77 -3.56
CA VAL A 201 -8.29 -9.82 -2.15
C VAL A 201 -8.52 -8.42 -1.56
N ILE A 202 -9.43 -8.33 -0.58
CA ILE A 202 -9.65 -7.12 0.23
C ILE A 202 -9.14 -7.36 1.65
N VAL A 203 -8.37 -6.41 2.19
CA VAL A 203 -7.90 -6.41 3.57
C VAL A 203 -8.48 -5.18 4.29
N PRO A 204 -9.57 -5.35 5.06
CA PRO A 204 -10.11 -4.27 5.88
C PRO A 204 -9.27 -4.10 7.16
N ARG A 205 -8.96 -2.85 7.52
CA ARG A 205 -8.24 -2.46 8.74
C ARG A 205 -8.94 -1.29 9.41
N GLY A 206 -9.90 -1.59 10.28
CA GLY A 206 -10.72 -0.61 10.99
C GLY A 206 -11.67 -1.29 11.99
N GLY A 207 -12.36 -0.47 12.78
CA GLY A 207 -13.43 -0.90 13.67
C GLY A 207 -14.77 -1.04 12.95
N LYS A 208 -15.79 -1.42 13.73
CA LYS A 208 -17.20 -1.27 13.36
C LYS A 208 -17.68 0.13 13.76
#